data_AF-A0A0M9FZP7-F1
#
_entry.id   AF-A0A0M9FZP7-F1
#
_cell.length_a   1.000
_cell.length_b   1.000
_cell.length_c   1.000
_cell.angle_alpha   90.00
_cell.angle_beta   90.00
_cell.angle_gamma   90.00
#
_symmetry.space_group_name_H-M   'P 1'
#
loop_
_entity.id
_entity.type
_entity.pdbx_description
1 polymer ?
#
loop_
_entity_poly.entity_id
_entity_poly.type
_entity_poly.pdbx_seq_one_letter_code
_entity_poly.pdbx_strand_id
1 'polypeptide(L)' 'MPNKNIAKMRARANASPQRLSEEEKLKRREEREAKKSAIPTWLVWSMAVIMFGSVVVNIYFAVVTSPKMSG' A
#
# COMPACT_ATOMS: atom_id res chain seq x y z
N MET A 1 -28.15 -24.83 8.96
CA MET A 1 -26.80 -24.54 9.49
C MET A 1 -26.89 -23.29 10.36
N PRO A 2 -26.40 -23.27 11.61
CA PRO A 2 -26.42 -22.07 12.43
C PRO A 2 -25.58 -20.96 11.77
N ASN A 3 -26.13 -19.75 11.71
CA ASN A 3 -25.52 -18.61 11.05
C ASN A 3 -24.25 -18.18 11.80
N LYS A 4 -23.07 -18.46 11.22
CA LYS A 4 -21.74 -18.25 11.84
C LYS A 4 -21.55 -16.83 12.39
N ASN A 5 -22.22 -15.84 11.79
CA ASN A 5 -22.17 -14.44 12.22
C ASN A 5 -22.84 -14.22 13.59
N ILE A 6 -23.97 -14.89 13.84
CA ILE A 6 -24.73 -14.79 15.10
C ILE A 6 -23.96 -15.49 16.23
N ALA A 7 -23.36 -16.66 15.94
CA ALA A 7 -22.52 -17.38 16.90
C ALA A 7 -21.30 -16.55 17.34
N LYS A 8 -20.65 -15.86 16.39
CA LYS A 8 -19.51 -14.97 16.65
C LYS A 8 -19.88 -13.74 17.49
N MET A 9 -21.07 -13.17 17.27
CA MET A 9 -21.57 -12.05 18.09
C MET A 9 -21.85 -12.47 19.54
N ARG A 10 -22.53 -13.62 19.75
CA ARG A 10 -22.77 -14.15 21.10
C ARG A 10 -21.48 -14.49 21.84
N ALA A 11 -20.51 -15.07 21.15
CA ALA A 11 -19.21 -15.38 21.76
C ALA A 11 -18.45 -14.11 22.22
N ARG A 12 -18.59 -13.00 21.48
CA ARG A 12 -18.00 -11.70 21.87
C ARG A 12 -18.72 -11.06 23.06
N ALA A 13 -20.05 -11.20 23.14
CA ALA A 13 -20.83 -10.68 24.25
C ALA A 13 -20.55 -11.43 25.57
N ASN A 14 -20.26 -12.73 25.49
CA ASN A 14 -19.93 -13.56 26.64
C ASN A 14 -18.44 -13.55 27.02
N ALA A 15 -17.58 -12.88 26.23
CA ALA A 15 -16.17 -12.76 26.56
C ALA A 15 -15.98 -11.70 27.64
N SER A 16 -15.28 -12.05 28.72
CA SER A 16 -14.89 -11.12 29.77
C SER A 16 -14.06 -9.97 29.19
N PRO A 17 -14.26 -8.71 29.61
CA PRO A 17 -13.49 -7.58 29.13
C PRO A 17 -12.01 -7.78 29.45
N GLN A 18 -11.23 -8.16 28.44
CA GLN A 18 -9.79 -8.32 28.59
C GLN A 18 -9.15 -6.93 28.59
N ARG A 19 -8.63 -6.54 29.75
CA ARG A 19 -7.93 -5.28 29.94
C ARG A 19 -6.58 -5.38 29.22
N LEU A 20 -6.52 -4.90 27.98
CA LEU A 20 -5.29 -4.83 27.20
C LEU A 20 -4.27 -3.97 27.94
N SER A 21 -3.03 -4.44 28.04
CA SER A 21 -1.92 -3.62 28.53
C SER A 21 -1.69 -2.44 27.57
N GLU A 22 -1.13 -1.34 28.06
CA GLU A 22 -0.87 -0.14 27.24
C GLU A 22 0.02 -0.46 26.03
N GLU A 23 0.97 -1.39 26.18
CA GLU A 23 1.85 -1.85 25.10
C GLU A 23 1.10 -2.58 23.98
N GLU A 24 0.12 -3.43 24.32
CA GLU A 24 -0.68 -4.14 23.33
C GLU A 24 -1.65 -3.20 22.59
N LYS A 25 -2.11 -2.13 23.25
CA LYS A 25 -2.91 -1.08 22.60
C LYS A 25 -2.08 -0.32 21.57
N LEU A 26 -0.81 -0.05 21.88
CA LEU A 26 0.11 0.67 21.01
C LEU A 26 0.43 -0.16 19.76
N LYS A 27 0.79 -1.45 19.93
CA LYS A 27 1.00 -2.38 18.81
C LYS A 27 -0.21 -2.51 17.89
N ARG A 28 -1.43 -2.57 18.45
CA ARG A 28 -2.66 -2.61 17.62
C ARG A 28 -2.91 -1.32 16.86
N ARG A 29 -2.44 -0.15 17.34
CA ARG A 29 -2.53 1.11 16.61
C ARG A 29 -1.52 1.14 15.47
N GLU A 30 -0.27 0.76 15.73
CA GLU A 30 0.78 0.65 14.71
C GLU A 30 0.39 -0.32 13.59
N GLU A 31 -0.16 -1.50 13.92
CA GLU A 31 -0.66 -2.45 12.92
C GLU A 31 -1.82 -1.90 12.09
N ARG A 32 -2.68 -1.06 12.69
CA ARG A 32 -3.79 -0.42 11.98
C ARG A 32 -3.31 0.72 11.09
N GLU A 33 -2.28 1.44 11.51
CA GLU A 33 -1.67 2.52 10.75
C GLU A 33 -0.85 1.96 9.58
N ALA A 34 -0.04 0.92 9.80
CA ALA A 34 0.70 0.22 8.75
C ALA A 34 -0.21 -0.40 7.68
N LYS A 35 -1.38 -0.92 8.08
CA LYS A 35 -2.38 -1.44 7.13
C LYS A 35 -3.12 -0.34 6.37
N LYS A 36 -3.24 0.86 6.93
CA LYS A 36 -3.83 2.03 6.26
C LYS A 36 -2.83 2.71 5.31
N SER A 37 -1.54 2.66 5.63
CA SER A 37 -0.47 3.27 4.84
C SER A 37 0.14 2.33 3.79
N ALA A 38 -0.41 1.12 3.62
CA ALA A 38 0.02 0.20 2.58
C ALA A 38 -0.33 0.77 1.19
N ILE A 39 0.63 1.51 0.62
CA ILE A 39 0.54 2.04 -0.74
C ILE A 39 0.23 0.86 -1.68
N PRO A 40 -0.81 0.95 -2.53
CA PRO A 40 -1.15 -0.13 -3.43
C PRO A 40 0.03 -0.47 -4.34
N THR A 41 0.34 -1.75 -4.50
CA THR A 41 1.47 -2.20 -5.31
C THR A 41 1.40 -1.70 -6.77
N TRP A 42 0.18 -1.56 -7.31
CA TRP A 42 -0.03 -0.99 -8.65
C TRP A 42 0.39 0.47 -8.75
N LEU A 43 0.24 1.25 -7.67
CA LEU A 43 0.65 2.67 -7.63
C LEU A 43 2.16 2.81 -7.64
N VAL A 44 2.86 1.90 -6.94
CA VAL A 44 4.33 1.84 -6.97
C VAL A 44 4.82 1.48 -8.38
N TRP A 45 4.18 0.50 -9.02
CA TRP A 45 4.48 0.13 -10.41
C TRP A 45 4.20 1.26 -11.40
N SER A 46 3.09 1.99 -11.25
CA SER A 46 2.80 3.13 -12.13
C SER A 46 3.86 4.23 -11.99
N MET A 47 4.30 4.52 -10.76
CA MET A 47 5.35 5.50 -10.51
C MET A 47 6.67 5.09 -11.17
N ALA A 48 7.04 3.81 -11.06
CA ALA A 48 8.23 3.27 -11.71
C ALA A 48 8.15 3.41 -13.25
N VAL A 49 7.03 3.01 -13.86
CA VAL A 49 6.83 3.12 -15.31
C VAL A 49 6.93 4.56 -15.80
N ILE A 50 6.35 5.52 -15.06
CA ILE A 50 6.44 6.95 -15.41
C ILE A 50 7.89 7.43 -15.37
N MET A 51 8.64 7.12 -14.30
CA MET A 51 10.05 7.49 -14.22
C MET A 51 10.87 6.88 -15.35
N PHE A 52 10.82 5.57 -15.56
CA PHE A 52 11.58 4.92 -16.62
C PHE A 52 11.15 5.38 -18.02
N GLY A 53 9.84 5.53 -18.25
CA GLY A 53 9.29 6.01 -19.52
C GLY A 53 9.78 7.42 -19.85
N SER A 54 9.82 8.33 -18.87
CA SER A 54 10.31 9.70 -19.07
C SER A 54 11.79 9.74 -19.49
N VAL A 55 12.63 8.88 -18.90
CA VAL A 55 14.05 8.78 -19.25
C VAL A 55 14.21 8.29 -20.69
N VAL A 56 13.47 7.25 -21.08
CA VAL A 56 13.50 6.70 -22.44
C VAL A 56 13.06 7.75 -23.47
N VAL A 57 11.97 8.47 -23.19
CA VAL A 57 11.47 9.53 -24.07
C VAL A 57 12.48 10.68 -24.18
N ASN A 58 13.10 11.09 -23.07
CA ASN A 58 14.13 12.12 -23.09
C ASN A 58 15.35 11.70 -23.91
N ILE A 59 15.81 10.46 -23.78
CA ILE A 59 16.93 9.94 -24.59
C ILE A 59 16.53 9.89 -26.07
N TYR A 60 15.32 9.43 -26.37
CA TYR A 60 14.82 9.38 -27.74
C TYR A 60 14.79 10.78 -28.37
N PHE A 61 14.23 11.77 -27.68
CA PHE A 61 14.27 13.14 -28.16
C PHE A 61 15.70 13.64 -28.26
N ALA A 62 16.57 13.42 -27.27
CA ALA A 62 17.97 13.87 -27.33
C ALA A 62 18.74 13.30 -28.54
N VAL A 63 18.44 12.06 -28.96
CA VAL A 63 19.07 11.42 -30.13
C VAL A 63 18.42 11.88 -31.44
N VAL A 64 17.09 11.99 -31.49
CA VAL A 64 16.35 12.35 -32.71
C VAL A 64 16.43 13.84 -33.01
N THR A 65 16.42 14.68 -31.98
CA THR A 65 16.58 16.14 -32.10
C THR A 65 18.01 16.61 -31.92
N SER A 66 18.97 15.70 -31.65
CA SER A 66 20.38 16.04 -31.83
C SER A 66 20.55 16.44 -33.29
N PRO A 67 20.92 17.71 -33.57
CA PRO A 67 21.35 18.04 -34.90
C PRO A 67 22.57 17.15 -35.13
N LYS A 68 22.48 16.23 -36.10
CA LYS A 68 23.70 15.68 -36.69
C LYS A 68 24.50 16.93 -37.03
N MET A 69 25.61 17.16 -36.35
CA MET A 69 26.62 18.11 -36.81
C MET A 69 27.04 17.61 -38.18
N SER A 70 26.27 17.97 -39.20
CA SER A 70 26.70 17.96 -40.58
C SER A 70 27.81 18.98 -40.59
N GLY A 71 29.03 18.48 -40.73
CA GLY A 71 30.12 19.25 -41.29
C GLY A 71 29.78 19.74 -42.69
#